data_AF-A0A1G7S7Q6-F1
#
_entry.id   AF-A0A1G7S7Q6-F1
#
_cell.length_a   1.000
_cell.length_b   1.000
_cell.length_c   1.000
_cell.angle_alpha   90.00
_cell.angle_beta   90.00
_cell.angle_gamma   90.00
#
_symmetry.space_group_name_H-M   'P 1'
#
loop_
_entity.id
_entity.type
_entity.pdbx_description
1 polymer ?
#
loop_
_entity_poly.entity_id
_entity_poly.type
_entity_poly.pdbx_seq_one_letter_code
_entity_poly.pdbx_strand_id
1 'polypeptide(L)'
;MPEVANVTPAEIRAFANLPSEVPEALLTKHIEIAERALASAAGVAGAPDGLEQEWIEALTVRALASVFPWLNTFALDGAAKVGRLEGSVEYRFLDADEVDAKVKGLMSRFEELVAKVTPADPADETQGQASADTAWLGAI
;
A
#
# COMPACT_ATOMS: atom_id res chain seq x y z
N MET A 1 -20.81 11.90 4.15
CA MET A 1 -19.52 11.27 4.49
C MET A 1 -18.95 10.82 3.17
N PRO A 2 -17.74 11.27 2.76
CA PRO A 2 -17.16 10.81 1.50
C PRO A 2 -17.01 9.29 1.56
N GLU A 3 -17.40 8.62 0.49
CA GLU A 3 -17.13 7.18 0.29
C GLU A 3 -15.62 7.01 0.36
N VAL A 4 -15.14 6.37 1.41
CA VAL A 4 -13.73 6.01 1.52
C VAL A 4 -13.47 5.06 0.35
N ALA A 5 -12.52 5.39 -0.53
CA ALA A 5 -12.12 4.51 -1.61
C ALA A 5 -11.71 3.16 -1.00
N ASN A 6 -12.61 2.17 -1.13
CA ASN A 6 -12.58 0.99 -0.27
C ASN A 6 -12.05 -0.21 -1.05
N VAL A 7 -10.95 -0.77 -0.57
CA VAL A 7 -10.42 -2.04 -1.07
C VAL A 7 -11.12 -3.17 -0.34
N THR A 8 -11.64 -4.13 -1.08
CA THR A 8 -12.30 -5.32 -0.53
C THR A 8 -11.34 -6.50 -0.42
N PRO A 9 -11.59 -7.45 0.50
CA PRO A 9 -10.84 -8.70 0.55
C PRO A 9 -10.84 -9.48 -0.78
N ALA A 10 -11.92 -9.41 -1.55
CA ALA A 10 -12.02 -10.06 -2.86
C ALA A 10 -11.03 -9.47 -3.87
N GLU A 11 -10.91 -8.14 -3.91
CA GLU A 11 -9.95 -7.44 -4.77
C GLU A 11 -8.50 -7.75 -4.39
N ILE A 12 -8.18 -7.81 -3.09
CA ILE A 12 -6.84 -8.23 -2.63
C ILE A 12 -6.51 -9.64 -3.10
N ARG A 13 -7.47 -10.58 -2.99
CA ARG A 13 -7.24 -11.95 -3.48
C ARG A 13 -7.01 -11.98 -4.97
N ALA A 14 -7.83 -11.27 -5.75
CA ALA A 14 -7.69 -11.20 -7.21
C ALA A 14 -6.35 -10.58 -7.61
N PHE A 15 -5.94 -9.51 -6.95
CA PHE A 15 -4.71 -8.78 -7.25
C PHE A 15 -3.46 -9.63 -7.06
N ALA A 16 -3.36 -10.34 -5.93
CA ALA A 16 -2.20 -11.17 -5.59
C ALA A 16 -2.37 -12.66 -5.95
N ASN A 17 -3.44 -13.01 -6.68
CA ASN A 17 -3.81 -14.38 -7.02
C ASN A 17 -3.80 -15.32 -5.79
N LEU A 18 -4.39 -14.85 -4.68
CA LEU A 18 -4.42 -15.58 -3.42
C LEU A 18 -5.47 -16.70 -3.43
N PRO A 19 -5.21 -17.81 -2.72
CA PRO A 19 -6.19 -18.88 -2.58
C PRO A 19 -7.45 -18.42 -1.85
N SER A 20 -8.58 -19.06 -2.17
CA SER A 20 -9.88 -18.79 -1.53
C SER A 20 -9.89 -19.11 -0.04
N GLU A 21 -8.98 -19.98 0.39
CA GLU A 21 -8.73 -20.45 1.73
C GLU A 21 -8.17 -19.36 2.65
N VAL A 22 -7.59 -18.29 2.08
CA VAL A 22 -7.14 -17.14 2.89
C VAL A 22 -8.36 -16.50 3.54
N PRO A 23 -8.43 -16.43 4.89
CA PRO A 23 -9.63 -15.96 5.58
C PRO A 23 -9.95 -14.51 5.26
N GLU A 24 -11.22 -14.22 4.98
CA GLU A 24 -11.68 -12.85 4.72
C GLU A 24 -11.46 -11.94 5.92
N ALA A 25 -11.66 -12.46 7.13
CA ALA A 25 -11.41 -11.74 8.37
C ALA A 25 -9.94 -11.36 8.57
N LEU A 26 -9.00 -12.15 8.03
CA LEU A 26 -7.57 -11.80 8.03
C LEU A 26 -7.35 -10.60 7.10
N LEU A 27 -7.80 -10.71 5.85
CA LEU A 27 -7.65 -9.66 4.85
C LEU A 27 -8.28 -8.35 5.31
N THR A 28 -9.48 -8.41 5.89
CA THR A 28 -10.20 -7.24 6.44
C THR A 28 -9.37 -6.52 7.50
N LYS A 29 -8.82 -7.26 8.48
CA LYS A 29 -7.95 -6.65 9.51
C LYS A 29 -6.71 -5.98 8.93
N HIS A 30 -6.13 -6.57 7.89
CA HIS A 30 -4.95 -6.00 7.26
C HIS A 30 -5.26 -4.82 6.32
N ILE A 31 -6.48 -4.74 5.76
CA ILE A 31 -7.01 -3.54 5.11
C ILE A 31 -7.12 -2.41 6.14
N GLU A 32 -7.74 -2.65 7.30
CA GLU A 32 -7.85 -1.63 8.37
C GLU A 32 -6.48 -1.17 8.91
N ILE A 33 -5.48 -2.05 8.93
CA ILE A 33 -4.10 -1.68 9.26
C ILE A 33 -3.51 -0.80 8.14
N ALA A 34 -3.75 -1.16 6.88
CA ALA A 34 -3.26 -0.42 5.73
C ALA A 34 -3.88 0.98 5.63
N GLU A 35 -5.18 1.12 5.89
CA GLU A 35 -5.89 2.41 5.93
C GLU A 35 -5.26 3.35 6.95
N ARG A 36 -5.07 2.88 8.18
CA ARG A 36 -4.45 3.69 9.24
C ARG A 36 -3.00 4.06 8.90
N ALA A 37 -2.25 3.13 8.31
CA ALA A 37 -0.87 3.38 7.90
C ALA A 37 -0.79 4.40 6.74
N LEU A 38 -1.67 4.29 5.74
CA LEU A 38 -1.72 5.20 4.61
C LEU A 38 -2.15 6.60 5.05
N ALA A 39 -3.20 6.70 5.86
CA ALA A 39 -3.64 8.00 6.37
C ALA A 39 -2.56 8.68 7.22
N SER A 40 -1.85 7.90 8.05
CA SER A 40 -0.73 8.40 8.84
C SER A 40 0.47 8.82 7.97
N ALA A 41 0.74 8.11 6.88
CA ALA A 41 1.90 8.38 6.02
C ALA A 41 1.66 9.54 5.07
N ALA A 42 0.45 9.64 4.50
CA ALA A 42 0.06 10.70 3.57
C ALA A 42 -0.39 11.99 4.27
N GLY A 43 -0.66 11.95 5.59
CA GLY A 43 -1.16 13.09 6.36
C GLY A 43 -2.61 13.49 6.07
N VAL A 44 -3.34 12.66 5.32
CA VAL A 44 -4.74 12.89 4.93
C VAL A 44 -5.62 11.68 5.27
N ALA A 45 -6.89 11.92 5.58
CA ALA A 45 -7.81 10.85 6.00
C ALA A 45 -8.45 10.06 4.84
N GLY A 46 -8.21 10.47 3.60
CA GLY A 46 -8.78 9.86 2.40
C GLY A 46 -8.08 10.32 1.13
N ALA A 47 -8.47 9.72 0.00
CA ALA A 47 -7.92 10.04 -1.30
C ALA A 47 -8.06 11.54 -1.62
N PRO A 48 -6.98 12.22 -2.03
CA PRO A 48 -7.07 13.52 -2.67
C PRO A 48 -7.84 13.43 -4.00
N ASP A 49 -8.50 14.51 -4.39
CA ASP A 49 -9.27 14.57 -5.64
C ASP A 49 -8.40 14.23 -6.86
N GLY A 50 -8.82 13.25 -7.65
CA GLY A 50 -8.11 12.81 -8.85
C GLY A 50 -6.94 11.85 -8.61
N LEU A 51 -6.72 11.41 -7.36
CA LEU A 51 -5.72 10.42 -6.97
C LEU A 51 -6.34 9.19 -6.29
N GLU A 52 -7.62 8.92 -6.57
CA GLU A 52 -8.36 7.80 -5.99
C GLU A 52 -7.75 6.44 -6.38
N GLN A 53 -7.23 6.34 -7.59
CA GLN A 53 -6.61 5.11 -8.08
C GLN A 53 -5.27 4.84 -7.37
N GLU A 54 -4.42 5.86 -7.21
CA GLU A 54 -3.18 5.78 -6.44
C GLU A 54 -3.45 5.44 -4.98
N TRP A 55 -4.52 5.99 -4.41
CA TRP A 55 -4.94 5.68 -3.05
C TRP A 55 -5.37 4.21 -2.89
N ILE A 56 -6.20 3.71 -3.81
CA ILE A 56 -6.63 2.29 -3.83
C ILE A 56 -5.42 1.37 -4.01
N GLU A 57 -4.50 1.72 -4.91
CA GLU A 57 -3.27 0.96 -5.12
C GLU A 57 -2.41 0.95 -3.85
N ALA A 58 -2.23 2.10 -3.20
CA ALA A 58 -1.45 2.23 -1.96
C ALA A 58 -2.04 1.37 -0.84
N LEU A 59 -3.37 1.40 -0.67
CA LEU A 59 -4.07 0.53 0.28
C LEU A 59 -3.83 -0.95 -0.05
N THR A 60 -3.97 -1.33 -1.32
CA THR A 60 -3.81 -2.71 -1.78
C THR A 60 -2.41 -3.24 -1.50
N VAL A 61 -1.37 -2.51 -1.92
CA VAL A 61 0.03 -2.94 -1.73
C VAL A 61 0.41 -2.97 -0.25
N ARG A 62 -0.11 -2.03 0.55
CA ARG A 62 0.17 -1.97 1.99
C ARG A 62 -0.52 -3.09 2.77
N ALA A 63 -1.76 -3.42 2.40
CA ALA A 63 -2.50 -4.54 2.98
C ALA A 63 -1.79 -5.85 2.63
N LEU A 64 -1.40 -6.03 1.38
CA LEU A 64 -0.64 -7.20 0.93
C LEU A 64 0.68 -7.35 1.70
N ALA A 65 1.49 -6.29 1.77
CA ALA A 65 2.76 -6.30 2.50
C ALA A 65 2.56 -6.74 3.96
N SER A 66 1.42 -6.39 4.57
CA SER A 66 1.09 -6.79 5.92
C SER A 66 0.62 -8.25 6.05
N VAL A 67 -0.03 -8.80 5.01
CA VAL A 67 -0.63 -10.14 4.99
C VAL A 67 0.40 -11.20 4.62
N PHE A 68 1.36 -10.91 3.73
CA PHE A 68 2.34 -11.88 3.22
C PHE A 68 3.05 -12.72 4.31
N PRO A 69 3.51 -12.15 5.43
CA PRO A 69 4.11 -12.93 6.52
C PRO A 69 3.19 -13.98 7.14
N TRP A 70 1.88 -13.81 7.03
CA TRP A 70 0.87 -14.70 7.61
C TRP A 70 0.38 -15.77 6.64
N LEU A 71 0.53 -15.56 5.32
CA LEU A 71 -0.02 -16.44 4.29
C LEU A 71 0.51 -17.87 4.39
N ASN A 72 1.80 -18.02 4.69
CA ASN A 72 2.42 -19.34 4.87
C ASN A 72 1.77 -20.14 6.02
N THR A 73 1.24 -19.49 7.05
CA THR A 73 0.56 -20.17 8.17
C THR A 73 -0.75 -20.82 7.73
N PHE A 74 -1.49 -20.17 6.83
CA PHE A 74 -2.75 -20.71 6.28
C PHE A 74 -2.50 -21.65 5.11
N ALA A 75 -1.47 -21.38 4.32
CA ALA A 75 -1.04 -22.30 3.27
C ALA A 75 -0.63 -23.65 3.88
N LEU A 76 -0.05 -23.70 5.09
CA LEU A 76 0.27 -24.97 5.79
C LEU A 76 -0.98 -25.76 6.23
N ASP A 77 -2.03 -25.09 6.71
CA ASP A 77 -3.34 -25.73 6.98
C ASP A 77 -4.02 -26.19 5.69
N GLY A 78 -3.82 -25.44 4.60
CA GLY A 78 -4.19 -25.83 3.24
C GLY A 78 -3.38 -27.01 2.70
N ALA A 79 -2.06 -27.07 2.93
CA ALA A 79 -1.19 -28.15 2.44
C ALA A 79 -1.42 -29.48 3.16
N ALA A 80 -1.84 -29.43 4.42
CA ALA A 80 -2.40 -30.59 5.11
C ALA A 80 -3.65 -31.15 4.38
N LYS A 81 -4.39 -30.32 3.63
CA LYS A 81 -5.50 -30.74 2.74
C LYS A 81 -5.07 -31.00 1.28
N VAL A 82 -4.03 -30.34 0.76
CA VAL A 82 -3.57 -30.46 -0.64
C VAL A 82 -2.86 -31.79 -0.90
N GLY A 83 -2.37 -32.48 0.14
CA GLY A 83 -2.02 -33.90 0.04
C GLY A 83 -3.19 -34.84 -0.36
N ARG A 84 -4.42 -34.31 -0.48
CA ARG A 84 -5.65 -35.04 -0.79
C ARG A 84 -6.39 -34.56 -2.04
N LEU A 85 -6.01 -33.44 -2.65
CA LEU A 85 -6.69 -32.87 -3.81
C LEU A 85 -5.68 -32.52 -4.89
N GLU A 86 -5.48 -33.47 -5.80
CA GLU A 86 -4.83 -33.25 -7.09
C GLU A 86 -5.51 -32.07 -7.82
N GLY A 87 -4.76 -30.99 -8.03
CA GLY A 87 -4.78 -30.35 -9.35
C GLY A 87 -5.50 -29.01 -9.57
N SER A 88 -5.67 -28.08 -8.62
CA SER A 88 -6.26 -26.77 -9.00
C SER A 88 -5.83 -25.49 -8.26
N VAL A 89 -4.88 -25.52 -7.32
CA VAL A 89 -4.42 -24.26 -6.68
C VAL A 89 -2.90 -24.23 -6.61
N GLU A 90 -2.25 -23.58 -7.59
CA GLU A 90 -0.80 -23.35 -7.64
C GLU A 90 -0.38 -22.16 -6.76
N TYR A 91 -0.87 -22.06 -5.52
CA TYR A 91 -0.23 -21.16 -4.57
C TYR A 91 1.02 -21.85 -4.02
N ARG A 92 2.18 -21.50 -4.60
CA ARG A 92 3.48 -21.97 -4.12
C ARG A 92 3.80 -21.28 -2.80
N PHE A 93 4.19 -22.06 -1.79
CA PHE A 93 4.78 -21.54 -0.58
C PHE A 93 6.01 -20.71 -0.90
N LEU A 94 6.02 -19.48 -0.40
CA LEU A 94 7.19 -18.63 -0.44
C LEU A 94 8.07 -18.97 0.75
N ASP A 95 9.38 -19.11 0.56
CA ASP A 95 10.30 -19.16 1.69
C ASP A 95 10.40 -17.78 2.38
N ALA A 96 11.11 -17.74 3.52
CA ALA A 96 11.20 -16.49 4.30
C ALA A 96 11.87 -15.35 3.51
N ASP A 97 12.89 -15.67 2.70
CA ASP A 97 13.60 -14.67 1.89
C ASP A 97 12.74 -14.16 0.73
N GLU A 98 11.94 -15.05 0.12
CA GLU A 98 10.95 -14.72 -0.91
C GLU A 98 9.83 -13.84 -0.34
N VAL A 99 9.33 -14.14 0.87
CA VAL A 99 8.37 -13.29 1.58
C VAL A 99 8.97 -11.92 1.86
N ASP A 100 10.17 -11.85 2.41
CA ASP A 100 10.84 -10.58 2.71
C ASP A 100 11.09 -9.75 1.45
N ALA A 101 11.50 -10.38 0.35
CA ALA A 101 11.67 -9.70 -0.93
C ALA A 101 10.35 -9.15 -1.47
N LYS A 102 9.25 -9.92 -1.37
CA LYS A 102 7.91 -9.47 -1.77
C LYS A 102 7.44 -8.30 -0.91
N VAL A 103 7.59 -8.40 0.41
CA VAL A 103 7.22 -7.33 1.34
C VAL A 103 8.02 -6.05 1.04
N LYS A 104 9.34 -6.16 0.82
CA LYS A 104 10.18 -5.02 0.45
C LYS A 104 9.70 -4.35 -0.84
N GLY A 105 9.44 -5.13 -1.90
CA GLY A 105 8.95 -4.59 -3.17
C GLY A 105 7.60 -3.87 -3.03
N LEU A 106 6.67 -4.44 -2.26
CA LEU A 106 5.37 -3.82 -1.98
C LEU A 106 5.50 -2.55 -1.14
N MET A 107 6.40 -2.53 -0.16
CA MET A 107 6.66 -1.36 0.68
C MET A 107 7.34 -0.24 -0.12
N SER A 108 8.29 -0.53 -1.01
CA SER A 108 8.85 0.47 -1.91
C SER A 108 7.78 1.08 -2.81
N ARG A 109 6.88 0.26 -3.36
CA ARG A 109 5.75 0.76 -4.16
C ARG A 109 4.79 1.61 -3.33
N PHE A 110 4.54 1.22 -2.08
CA PHE A 110 3.73 2.01 -1.15
C PHE A 110 4.34 3.39 -0.92
N GLU A 111 5.65 3.48 -0.68
CA GLU A 111 6.34 4.76 -0.48
C GLU A 111 6.25 5.67 -1.72
N GLU A 112 6.40 5.11 -2.93
CA GLU A 112 6.21 5.87 -4.18
C GLU A 112 4.79 6.45 -4.31
N LEU A 113 3.77 5.67 -3.93
CA LEU A 113 2.37 6.10 -4.02
C LEU A 113 2.05 7.13 -2.95
N VAL A 114 2.53 6.93 -1.71
CA VAL A 114 2.41 7.91 -0.62
C VAL A 114 3.00 9.25 -1.03
N ALA A 115 4.19 9.26 -1.65
CA ALA A 115 4.82 10.49 -2.11
C ALA A 115 3.98 11.26 -3.13
N LYS A 116 3.16 10.58 -3.94
CA LYS A 116 2.24 11.21 -4.90
C LYS A 116 0.97 11.77 -4.26
N VAL A 117 0.44 11.08 -3.25
CA VAL A 117 -0.83 11.47 -2.59
C VAL A 117 -0.61 12.42 -1.41
N THR A 118 0.63 12.59 -0.96
CA THR A 118 0.96 13.56 0.08
C THR A 118 0.85 14.96 -0.53
N PRO A 119 0.04 15.87 0.06
CA PRO A 119 -0.04 17.24 -0.43
C PRO A 119 1.34 17.89 -0.36
N ALA A 120 1.75 18.57 -1.44
CA ALA A 120 2.98 19.35 -1.44
C ALA A 120 2.94 20.35 -0.28
N ASP A 121 3.94 20.32 0.59
CA ASP A 121 4.05 21.27 1.68
C ASP A 121 4.23 22.67 1.07
N PRO A 122 3.35 23.65 1.33
CA PRO A 122 3.52 25.01 0.81
C PRO A 122 4.81 25.69 1.33
N ALA A 123 5.54 25.08 2.25
CA ALA A 123 6.82 25.57 2.74
C ALA A 123 7.99 25.45 1.73
N ASP A 124 7.88 24.66 0.65
CA ASP A 124 8.99 24.46 -0.29
C ASP A 124 9.06 25.52 -1.42
N GLU A 125 8.03 26.37 -1.54
CA GLU A 125 8.03 27.46 -2.54
C GLU A 125 8.69 28.77 -2.06
N THR A 126 9.10 28.87 -0.78
CA THR A 126 9.60 30.17 -0.24
C THR A 126 11.12 30.36 -0.31
N GLN A 127 11.90 29.41 -0.81
CA GLN A 127 13.37 29.54 -0.88
C GLN A 127 13.93 30.06 -2.22
N GLY A 128 13.10 30.31 -3.23
CA GLY A 128 13.55 30.73 -4.57
C GLY A 128 13.47 32.22 -4.90
N GLN A 129 12.81 33.04 -4.08
CA GLN A 129 12.42 34.41 -4.50
C GLN A 129 12.71 35.47 -3.43
N ALA A 130 13.92 35.47 -2.89
CA ALA A 130 14.41 36.56 -2.04
C ALA A 130 15.89 36.86 -2.34
N SER A 131 16.24 37.05 -3.61
CA SER A 131 17.57 37.59 -3.97
C SER A 131 17.61 38.09 -5.42
N ALA A 132 16.83 39.13 -5.74
CA ALA A 132 16.99 39.84 -7.03
C ALA A 132 16.64 41.33 -7.03
N ASP A 133 15.99 41.89 -5.99
CA ASP A 133 15.43 43.26 -6.07
C ASP A 133 16.03 44.29 -5.07
N THR A 134 17.27 44.11 -4.59
CA THR A 134 17.89 45.11 -3.70
C THR A 134 19.30 45.54 -4.12
N ALA A 135 19.55 45.61 -5.43
CA ALA A 135 20.83 46.11 -5.95
C ALA A 135 20.69 47.27 -6.94
N TRP A 136 19.68 48.16 -6.82
CA TRP A 136 19.58 49.33 -7.71
C TRP A 136 18.97 50.60 -7.07
N LEU A 137 19.38 50.95 -5.84
CA LEU A 137 19.22 52.32 -5.33
C LEU A 137 20.47 52.76 -4.55
N GLY A 138 21.41 53.37 -5.27
CA GLY A 138 22.66 53.87 -4.72
C GLY A 138 23.44 54.72 -5.70
N ALA A 139 22.76 55.65 -6.37
CA ALA A 139 23.40 56.83 -6.96
C ALA A 139 22.94 58.04 -6.16
N ILE A 140 23.89 58.67 -5.45
CA ILE A 140 24.15 60.11 -5.27
C ILE A 140 25.49 60.22 -4.52
#